data_AF-A0A2K6B1X7-F1
#
_entry.id   AF-A0A2K6B1X7-F1
#
_cell.length_a   1.000
_cell.length_b   1.000
_cell.length_c   1.000
_cell.angle_alpha   90.00
_cell.angle_beta   90.00
_cell.angle_gamma   90.00
#
_symmetry.space_group_name_H-M   'P 1'
#
loop_
_entity.id
_entity.type
_entity.pdbx_description
1 polymer ?
#
loop_
_entity_poly.entity_id
_entity_poly.type
_entity_poly.pdbx_seq_one_letter_code
_entity_poly.pdbx_strand_id
1 'polypeptide(L)'
;SVSGSPGQSVTISCTGTSSDIGGYNRVSWYQQHPGKAPKLMIYEVSKRPSGVSDRFSGSKSGNTASLTISGLQAEDEADYYCRSGCFSYFCSSSLPQYLRLLS
;
A
#
# COMPACT_ATOMS: atom_id res chain seq x y z
N SER A 1 6.84 -10.08 -2.99
CA SER A 1 7.72 -8.92 -3.24
C SER A 1 7.45 -8.39 -4.63
N VAL A 2 7.66 -7.09 -4.84
CA VAL A 2 7.51 -6.42 -6.14
C VAL A 2 8.88 -5.84 -6.50
N SER A 3 9.18 -5.75 -7.80
CA SER A 3 10.41 -5.12 -8.29
C SER A 3 10.12 -4.22 -9.48
N GLY A 4 10.92 -3.18 -9.66
CA GLY A 4 10.84 -2.28 -10.81
C GLY A 4 12.12 -1.48 -10.97
N SER A 5 12.29 -0.94 -12.18
CA SER A 5 13.40 -0.03 -12.50
C SER A 5 12.99 1.44 -12.28
N PRO A 6 13.95 2.36 -12.07
CA PRO A 6 13.65 3.78 -11.96
C PRO A 6 12.79 4.29 -13.13
N GLY A 7 11.79 5.11 -12.83
CA GLY A 7 10.84 5.65 -13.80
C GLY A 7 9.70 4.71 -14.22
N GLN A 8 9.75 3.41 -13.87
CA GLN A 8 8.64 2.50 -14.15
C GLN A 8 7.45 2.72 -13.19
N SER A 9 6.29 2.21 -13.57
CA SER A 9 5.15 2.13 -12.66
C SER A 9 5.05 0.74 -12.07
N VAL A 10 4.96 0.65 -10.74
CA VAL A 10 4.77 -0.62 -10.03
C VAL A 10 3.45 -0.63 -9.29
N THR A 11 2.86 -1.81 -9.14
CA THR A 11 1.63 -1.99 -8.36
C THR A 11 1.84 -3.06 -7.31
N ILE A 12 1.49 -2.72 -6.07
CA ILE A 12 1.56 -3.57 -4.89
C ILE A 12 0.12 -3.95 -4.54
N SER A 13 -0.16 -5.24 -4.32
CA SER A 13 -1.54 -5.75 -4.23
C SER A 13 -1.80 -6.51 -2.94
N CYS A 14 -2.77 -6.05 -2.17
CA CYS A 14 -3.14 -6.57 -0.88
C CYS A 14 -4.50 -7.26 -0.93
N THR A 15 -4.49 -8.59 -0.80
CA THR A 15 -5.71 -9.39 -0.82
C THR A 15 -6.14 -9.75 0.59
N GLY A 16 -7.40 -9.48 0.89
CA GLY A 16 -8.07 -9.87 2.13
C GLY A 16 -9.21 -10.84 1.86
N THR A 17 -10.02 -11.06 2.88
CA THR A 17 -11.31 -11.73 2.80
C THR A 17 -12.44 -10.77 2.38
N SER A 18 -13.67 -11.27 2.36
CA SER A 18 -14.85 -10.45 2.10
C SER A 18 -15.26 -9.58 3.29
N SER A 19 -14.84 -9.92 4.52
CA SER A 19 -15.25 -9.23 5.74
C SER A 19 -14.29 -8.12 6.20
N ASP A 20 -13.11 -8.02 5.57
CA ASP A 20 -12.04 -7.07 5.90
C ASP A 20 -11.82 -6.05 4.76
N ILE A 21 -11.00 -6.36 3.75
CA ILE A 21 -10.76 -5.53 2.56
C ILE A 21 -12.00 -5.51 1.67
N GLY A 22 -12.66 -6.65 1.47
CA GLY A 22 -13.85 -6.71 0.62
C GLY A 22 -15.01 -5.87 1.15
N GLY A 23 -15.24 -5.94 2.46
CA GLY A 23 -16.46 -5.42 3.10
C GLY A 23 -16.53 -3.91 3.20
N TYR A 24 -15.38 -3.23 3.26
CA TYR A 24 -15.33 -1.79 3.54
C TYR A 24 -14.31 -1.04 2.69
N ASN A 25 -14.51 0.28 2.55
CA ASN A 25 -13.56 1.18 1.89
C ASN A 25 -12.63 1.85 2.90
N ARG A 26 -12.06 1.05 3.80
CA ARG A 26 -11.20 1.53 4.91
C ARG A 26 -9.79 0.96 4.84
N VAL A 27 -9.27 0.74 3.63
CA VAL A 27 -7.89 0.26 3.46
C VAL A 27 -6.94 1.45 3.49
N SER A 28 -5.86 1.30 4.25
CA SER A 28 -4.77 2.27 4.32
C SER A 28 -3.44 1.60 3.97
N TRP A 29 -2.57 2.36 3.33
CA TRP A 29 -1.23 1.96 2.93
C TRP A 29 -0.18 2.75 3.70
N TYR A 30 0.84 2.04 4.16
CA TYR A 30 1.97 2.59 4.89
C TYR A 30 3.28 2.21 4.21
N GLN A 31 4.23 3.13 4.21
CA GLN A 31 5.61 2.91 3.76
C GLN A 31 6.52 2.94 4.99
N GLN A 32 7.39 1.95 5.13
CA GLN A 32 8.38 1.89 6.19
C GLN A 32 9.77 1.68 5.61
N HIS A 33 10.65 2.65 5.81
CA HIS A 33 12.08 2.45 5.57
C HIS A 33 12.72 1.71 6.74
N PRO A 34 13.81 0.96 6.51
CA PRO A 34 14.55 0.29 7.59
C PRO A 34 14.91 1.25 8.72
N GLY A 35 14.57 0.88 9.96
CA GLY A 35 14.85 1.68 11.15
C GLY A 35 13.97 2.93 11.34
N LYS A 36 12.96 3.16 10.50
CA LYS A 36 12.02 4.29 10.62
C LYS A 36 10.62 3.82 11.02
N ALA A 37 9.84 4.74 11.57
CA ALA A 37 8.42 4.51 11.82
C ALA A 37 7.63 4.46 10.50
N PRO A 38 6.56 3.66 10.40
CA PRO A 38 5.70 3.63 9.22
C PRO A 38 5.06 5.00 8.94
N LYS A 39 5.16 5.45 7.69
CA LYS A 39 4.52 6.67 7.18
C LYS A 39 3.25 6.32 6.42
N LEU A 40 2.15 7.02 6.71
CA LEU A 40 0.89 6.85 5.98
C LEU A 40 1.03 7.43 4.56
N MET A 41 0.72 6.61 3.56
CA MET A 41 0.79 6.99 2.14
C MET A 41 -0.59 7.20 1.53
N ILE A 42 -1.52 6.27 1.76
CA ILE A 42 -2.90 6.33 1.29
C ILE A 42 -3.83 5.86 2.42
N TYR A 43 -5.00 6.46 2.55
CA TYR A 43 -6.05 6.05 3.47
C TYR A 43 -7.40 6.02 2.74
N GLU A 44 -8.39 5.34 3.32
CA GLU A 44 -9.72 5.18 2.72
C GLU A 44 -9.66 4.81 1.22
N VAL A 45 -8.83 3.81 0.91
CA VAL A 45 -8.60 3.24 -0.43
C VAL A 45 -7.82 4.15 -1.38
N SER A 46 -8.18 5.42 -1.52
CA SER A 46 -7.62 6.30 -2.56
C SER A 46 -7.23 7.69 -2.06
N LYS A 47 -7.55 8.05 -0.81
CA LYS A 47 -7.23 9.37 -0.27
C LYS A 47 -5.76 9.46 0.11
N ARG A 48 -5.11 10.54 -0.32
CA ARG A 48 -3.70 10.79 -0.06
C ARG A 48 -3.54 11.90 0.99
N PRO A 49 -2.75 11.71 2.05
CA PRO A 49 -2.43 12.79 3.00
C PRO A 49 -1.64 13.92 2.33
N SER A 50 -1.70 15.12 2.91
CA SER A 50 -0.85 16.24 2.49
C SER A 50 0.63 15.89 2.65
N GLY A 51 1.46 16.25 1.64
CA GLY A 51 2.91 15.99 1.66
C GLY A 51 3.33 14.60 1.14
N VAL A 52 2.39 13.79 0.65
CA VAL A 52 2.69 12.59 -0.13
C VAL A 52 2.60 12.92 -1.62
N SER A 53 3.58 12.46 -2.41
CA SER A 53 3.67 12.72 -3.85
C SER A 53 2.45 12.17 -4.61
N ASP A 54 2.08 12.87 -5.67
CA ASP A 54 1.02 12.48 -6.59
C ASP A 54 1.29 11.20 -7.38
N ARG A 55 2.56 10.77 -7.43
CA ARG A 55 3.00 9.47 -7.94
C ARG A 55 2.33 8.28 -7.26
N PHE A 56 1.87 8.44 -6.01
CA PHE A 56 1.20 7.39 -5.25
C PHE A 56 -0.31 7.45 -5.44
N SER A 57 -0.91 6.32 -5.82
CA SER A 57 -2.36 6.18 -5.98
C SER A 57 -2.83 4.85 -5.42
N GLY A 58 -3.99 4.84 -4.77
CA GLY A 58 -4.60 3.63 -4.25
C GLY A 58 -5.92 3.32 -4.93
N SER A 59 -6.21 2.03 -5.08
CA SER A 59 -7.47 1.52 -5.63
C SER A 59 -7.90 0.23 -4.94
N LYS A 60 -9.14 -0.21 -5.19
CA LYS A 60 -9.67 -1.48 -4.69
C LYS A 60 -10.61 -2.10 -5.73
N SER A 61 -10.50 -3.41 -5.92
CA SER A 61 -11.44 -4.21 -6.68
C SER A 61 -11.77 -5.48 -5.89
N GLY A 62 -13.05 -5.69 -5.58
CA GLY A 62 -13.50 -6.77 -4.71
C GLY A 62 -12.79 -6.74 -3.35
N ASN A 63 -12.11 -7.82 -3.01
CA ASN A 63 -11.31 -8.02 -1.80
C ASN A 63 -9.81 -7.74 -1.97
N THR A 64 -9.42 -7.14 -3.09
CA THR A 64 -8.02 -6.80 -3.38
C THR A 64 -7.86 -5.29 -3.46
N ALA A 65 -7.03 -4.74 -2.58
CA ALA A 65 -6.58 -3.35 -2.65
C ALA A 65 -5.25 -3.27 -3.40
N SER A 66 -5.01 -2.17 -4.11
CA SER A 66 -3.79 -1.95 -4.86
C SER A 66 -3.21 -0.57 -4.53
N LEU A 67 -1.88 -0.50 -4.40
CA LEU A 67 -1.12 0.74 -4.36
C LEU A 67 -0.24 0.79 -5.60
N THR A 68 -0.46 1.81 -6.42
CA THR A 68 0.34 2.07 -7.62
C THR A 68 1.27 3.25 -7.37
N ILE A 69 2.54 3.05 -7.68
CA ILE A 69 3.59 4.08 -7.65
C ILE A 69 4.02 4.30 -9.08
N SER A 70 3.75 5.48 -9.63
CA SER A 70 4.21 5.87 -10.96
C SER A 70 5.59 6.53 -10.88
N GLY A 71 6.44 6.28 -11.87
CA GLY A 71 7.75 6.93 -11.96
C GLY A 71 8.68 6.59 -10.80
N LEU A 72 8.89 5.30 -10.52
CA LEU A 72 9.65 4.77 -9.38
C LEU A 72 10.97 5.51 -9.12
N GLN A 73 11.25 5.83 -7.87
CA GLN A 73 12.46 6.51 -7.42
C GLN A 73 13.22 5.66 -6.40
N ALA A 74 14.52 5.95 -6.20
CA ALA A 74 15.37 5.22 -5.26
C ALA A 74 14.81 5.25 -3.82
N GLU A 75 14.23 6.37 -3.42
CA GLU A 75 13.58 6.57 -2.12
C GLU A 75 12.28 5.77 -1.92
N ASP A 76 11.70 5.21 -2.99
CA ASP A 76 10.51 4.38 -2.90
C ASP A 76 10.82 2.96 -2.41
N GLU A 77 12.10 2.56 -2.35
CA GLU A 77 12.54 1.28 -1.78
C GLU A 77 12.27 1.23 -0.27
N ALA A 78 11.27 0.42 0.11
CA ALA A 78 10.75 0.32 1.46
C ALA A 78 9.87 -0.92 1.62
N ASP A 79 9.54 -1.23 2.87
CA ASP A 79 8.46 -2.16 3.19
C ASP A 79 7.11 -1.45 3.09
N TYR A 80 6.16 -2.05 2.35
CA TYR A 80 4.81 -1.53 2.22
C TYR A 80 3.81 -2.42 2.97
N TYR A 81 2.96 -1.78 3.75
CA TYR A 81 1.94 -2.43 4.56
C TYR A 81 0.56 -1.92 4.16
N CYS A 82 -0.36 -2.85 3.97
CA CYS A 82 -1.78 -2.55 3.86
C CYS A 82 -2.49 -2.94 5.16
N ARG A 83 -3.43 -2.11 5.58
CA ARG A 83 -4.27 -2.33 6.76
C ARG A 83 -5.71 -2.01 6.43
N SER A 84 -6.62 -2.96 6.64
CA SER A 84 -8.06 -2.69 6.66
C SER A 84 -8.46 -2.12 8.02
N GLY A 85 -9.36 -1.14 8.02
CA GLY A 85 -9.97 -0.61 9.24
C GLY A 85 -10.92 -1.63 9.87
N CYS A 86 -10.69 -1.99 11.12
CA CYS A 86 -11.54 -2.89 11.90
C CYS A 86 -12.91 -2.26 12.21
N PHE A 87 -14.00 -2.97 11.90
CA PHE A 87 -15.26 -2.83 12.64
C PHE A 87 -15.75 -4.25 12.97
N SER A 88 -15.67 -4.63 14.25
CA SER A 88 -16.03 -5.93 14.86
C SER A 88 -15.08 -7.11 14.57
N TYR A 89 -14.33 -7.53 15.62
CA TYR A 89 -13.61 -8.80 15.86
C TYR A 89 -12.71 -9.44 14.77
N PHE A 90 -12.68 -8.94 13.53
CA PHE A 90 -11.87 -9.45 12.43
C PHE A 90 -10.97 -8.33 11.90
N CYS A 91 -9.74 -8.26 12.43
CA CYS A 91 -8.68 -7.43 11.87
C CYS A 91 -7.72 -8.33 11.10
N SER A 92 -7.79 -8.28 9.76
CA SER A 92 -6.78 -8.92 8.93
C SER A 92 -5.61 -7.96 8.75
N SER A 93 -4.53 -8.19 9.51
CA SER A 93 -3.22 -7.65 9.18
C SER A 93 -2.65 -8.46 8.03
N SER A 94 -2.84 -7.99 6.81
CA SER A 94 -2.17 -8.51 5.63
C SER A 94 -0.66 -8.39 5.76
N LEU A 95 0.05 -9.43 5.31
CA LEU A 95 1.51 -9.56 5.38
C LEU A 95 2.23 -8.41 4.67
N PRO A 96 3.44 -8.02 5.14
CA PRO A 96 4.27 -7.01 4.47
C PRO A 96 4.54 -7.39 3.02
N GLN A 97 4.41 -6.41 2.12
CA GLN A 97 4.89 -6.55 0.75
C GLN A 97 6.16 -5.74 0.57
N TYR A 98 7.24 -6.48 0.37
CA TYR A 98 8.56 -5.93 0.12
C TYR A 98 8.68 -5.44 -1.33
N LEU A 99 9.09 -4.18 -1.52
CA LEU A 99 9.52 -3.67 -2.82
C LEU A 99 11.05 -3.71 -2.87
N ARG A 100 11.64 -4.46 -3.82
CA ARG A 100 13.08 -4.47 -4.07
C ARG A 100 13.38 -3.75 -5.38
N LEU A 101 14.19 -2.69 -5.34
CA LEU A 101 14.74 -2.10 -6.55
C LEU A 101 15.85 -3.02 -7.08
N LEU A 102 15.69 -3.53 -8.30
CA LEU A 102 16.80 -4.14 -9.03
C LEU A 102 17.38 -3.04 -9.92
N SER A 103 18.53 -2.51 -9.51
CA SER A 103 19.44 -1.79 -10.40
C SER A 103 20.14 -2.76 -11.33
#